data_AF-A0A3C0AAY6-F1
#
_entry.id   AF-A0A3C0AAY6-F1
#
_cell.length_a   1.000
_cell.length_b   1.000
_cell.length_c   1.000
_cell.angle_alpha   90.00
_cell.angle_beta   90.00
_cell.angle_gamma   90.00
#
_symmetry.space_group_name_H-M   'P 1'
#
loop_
_entity.id
_entity.type
_entity.pdbx_description
1 polymer ?
#
loop_
_entity_poly.entity_id
_entity_poly.type
_entity_poly.pdbx_seq_one_letter_code
_entity_poly.pdbx_strand_id
1 'polypeptide(L)' 'SREISEIYCLGDIIGYGPNPRECIDLVRKRCQKSLLGNHDQAALFDPEGFNAGAERAIFWTRRMLETGDASKNQD' A
#
# COMPACT_ATOMS: atom_id res chain seq x y z
N SER A 1 -25.04 -12.75 4.59
CA SER A 1 -23.68 -12.20 4.78
C SER A 1 -22.88 -13.18 5.65
N ARG A 2 -21.55 -13.23 5.58
CA ARG A 2 -20.72 -14.25 6.28
C ARG A 2 -20.43 -13.95 7.77
N GLU A 3 -21.23 -13.11 8.44
CA GLU A 3 -21.08 -12.75 9.88
C GLU A 3 -19.62 -12.49 10.34
N ILE A 4 -18.82 -11.83 9.51
CA ILE A 4 -17.44 -11.45 9.87
C ILE A 4 -17.50 -10.24 10.81
N SER A 5 -16.95 -10.38 12.02
CA SER A 5 -16.86 -9.29 13.00
C SER A 5 -15.67 -8.35 12.73
N GLU A 6 -14.51 -8.90 12.37
CA GLU A 6 -13.29 -8.13 12.15
C GLU A 6 -12.45 -8.69 11.01
N ILE A 7 -11.70 -7.81 10.35
CA ILE A 7 -10.74 -8.16 9.29
C ILE A 7 -9.40 -7.52 9.63
N TYR A 8 -8.33 -8.29 9.49
CA TYR A 8 -6.95 -7.86 9.69
C TYR A 8 -6.16 -8.06 8.40
N CYS A 9 -5.38 -7.05 8.01
CA CYS A 9 -4.47 -7.13 6.85
C CYS A 9 -3.06 -7.47 7.33
N LEU A 10 -2.38 -8.40 6.65
CA LEU A 10 -1.02 -8.81 7.00
C LEU A 10 0.06 -7.92 6.36
N GLY A 11 -0.33 -6.81 5.72
CA GLY A 11 0.57 -5.92 4.98
C GLY A 11 0.69 -6.31 3.50
N ASP A 12 1.72 -5.75 2.85
CA ASP A 12 1.96 -5.83 1.41
C ASP A 12 0.72 -5.38 0.60
N ILE A 13 0.19 -4.23 0.99
CA ILE A 13 -0.99 -3.63 0.37
C ILE A 13 -0.65 -3.16 -1.06
N ILE A 14 0.59 -2.76 -1.28
CA ILE A 14 1.11 -2.18 -2.52
C ILE A 14 2.37 -2.93 -2.99
N GLY A 15 2.87 -2.59 -4.19
CA GLY A 15 4.18 -3.07 -4.64
C GLY A 15 4.24 -3.42 -6.13
N TYR A 16 3.24 -4.10 -6.66
CA TYR A 16 3.19 -4.50 -8.08
C TYR A 16 1.94 -4.02 -8.83
N GLY A 17 0.80 -3.90 -8.12
CA GLY A 17 -0.48 -3.57 -8.73
C GLY A 17 -0.58 -2.10 -9.18
N PRO A 18 -1.40 -1.79 -10.19
CA PRO A 18 -1.48 -0.44 -10.77
C PRO A 18 -2.28 0.56 -9.93
N ASN A 19 -3.01 0.11 -8.90
CA ASN A 19 -3.96 0.94 -8.14
C ASN A 19 -3.58 1.02 -6.64
N PRO A 20 -2.39 1.53 -6.29
CA PRO A 20 -1.91 1.47 -4.91
C PRO A 20 -2.77 2.29 -3.94
N ARG A 21 -3.34 3.42 -4.38
CA ARG A 21 -4.16 4.29 -3.52
C ARG A 21 -5.50 3.65 -3.18
N GLU A 22 -6.16 3.07 -4.16
CA GLU A 22 -7.41 2.36 -4.00
C GLU A 22 -7.25 1.13 -3.08
N CYS A 23 -6.13 0.41 -3.20
CA CYS A 23 -5.80 -0.68 -2.28
C CYS A 23 -5.65 -0.17 -0.84
N ILE A 24 -4.91 0.92 -0.63
CA ILE A 24 -4.75 1.55 0.70
C ILE A 24 -6.10 1.99 1.26
N ASP A 25 -6.93 2.66 0.46
CA ASP A 25 -8.26 3.13 0.88
C ASP A 25 -9.18 1.96 1.26
N LEU A 26 -9.15 0.87 0.50
CA LEU A 26 -9.92 -0.33 0.79
C LEU A 26 -9.46 -0.99 2.10
N VAL A 27 -8.15 -1.14 2.32
CA VAL A 27 -7.61 -1.70 3.57
C VAL A 27 -7.98 -0.80 4.74
N ARG A 28 -7.78 0.52 4.61
CA ARG A 28 -8.15 1.51 5.64
C ARG A 28 -9.64 1.48 5.99
N LYS A 29 -10.51 1.24 5.00
CA LYS A 29 -11.97 1.20 5.21
C LYS A 29 -12.48 -0.13 5.78
N ARG A 30 -11.80 -1.24 5.49
CA ARG A 30 -12.33 -2.59 5.75
C ARG A 30 -11.61 -3.35 6.84
N CYS A 31 -10.34 -3.02 7.09
CA CYS A 31 -9.51 -3.72 8.07
C CYS A 31 -9.41 -2.92 9.34
N GLN A 32 -9.53 -3.61 10.47
CA GLN A 32 -9.37 -3.02 11.79
C GLN A 32 -7.93 -2.58 12.03
N LYS A 33 -6.97 -3.40 11.56
CA LYS A 33 -5.53 -3.10 11.56
C LYS A 33 -4.85 -3.71 10.34
N SER A 34 -3.71 -3.13 9.99
CA SER A 34 -2.75 -3.72 9.04
C SER A 34 -1.38 -3.81 9.70
N LEU A 35 -0.66 -4.90 9.44
CA LEU A 35 0.78 -4.94 9.64
C LEU A 35 1.46 -4.15 8.51
N LEU A 36 2.72 -3.76 8.75
CA LEU A 36 3.58 -3.18 7.72
C LEU A 36 4.31 -4.32 7.00
N GLY A 37 3.94 -4.58 5.74
CA GLY A 37 4.61 -5.57 4.91
C GLY A 37 5.94 -5.06 4.36
N ASN A 38 6.77 -5.95 3.80
CA ASN A 38 8.06 -5.55 3.25
C ASN A 38 7.93 -4.68 2.00
N HIS A 39 6.88 -4.83 1.20
CA HIS A 39 6.60 -3.93 0.07
C HIS A 39 6.10 -2.56 0.55
N ASP A 40 5.30 -2.53 1.61
CA ASP A 40 4.86 -1.26 2.21
C ASP A 40 6.06 -0.51 2.81
N GLN A 41 6.91 -1.23 3.55
CA GLN A 41 8.16 -0.70 4.10
C GLN A 41 9.10 -0.24 2.97
N ALA A 42 9.26 -1.04 1.92
CA ALA A 42 10.08 -0.69 0.76
C ALA A 42 9.52 0.54 0.04
N ALA A 43 8.21 0.77 0.01
CA ALA A 43 7.64 1.99 -0.57
C ALA A 43 7.86 3.22 0.33
N LEU A 44 7.94 3.07 1.65
CA LEU A 44 8.19 4.17 2.57
C LEU A 44 9.68 4.52 2.74
N PHE A 45 10.58 3.54 2.64
CA PHE A 45 12.01 3.69 3.00
C PHE A 45 12.96 3.38 1.87
N ASP A 46 13.29 2.11 1.60
CA ASP A 46 13.99 1.65 0.39
C ASP A 46 13.79 0.14 0.15
N PRO A 47 13.82 -0.32 -1.12
CA PRO A 47 13.59 -1.72 -1.49
C PRO A 47 14.84 -2.60 -1.31
N GLU A 48 15.45 -2.59 -0.12
CA GLU A 48 16.64 -3.41 0.15
C GLU A 48 16.36 -4.91 -0.03
N GLY A 49 17.25 -5.59 -0.77
CA GLY A 49 17.13 -7.03 -1.04
C GLY A 49 16.10 -7.41 -2.11
N PHE A 50 15.44 -6.44 -2.75
CA PHE A 50 14.48 -6.70 -3.82
C PHE A 50 15.21 -7.05 -5.13
N ASN A 51 14.59 -7.91 -5.95
CA ASN A 51 15.05 -8.08 -7.31
C ASN A 51 14.73 -6.82 -8.14
N ALA A 52 15.42 -6.64 -9.27
CA ALA A 52 15.28 -5.46 -10.11
C ALA A 52 13.83 -5.20 -10.60
N GLY A 53 13.00 -6.23 -10.74
CA GLY A 53 11.59 -6.07 -11.11
C GLY A 53 10.75 -5.49 -9.97
N ALA A 54 10.91 -6.04 -8.78
CA ALA A 54 10.25 -5.60 -7.56
C ALA A 54 10.66 -4.15 -7.20
N GLU A 55 11.95 -3.85 -7.30
CA GLU A 55 12.50 -2.51 -7.06
C GLU A 55 11.86 -1.46 -7.99
N ARG A 56 11.83 -1.73 -9.31
CA ARG A 56 11.17 -0.83 -10.27
C ARG A 56 9.70 -0.60 -9.95
N ALA A 57 9.00 -1.66 -9.53
CA ALA A 57 7.59 -1.57 -9.19
C ALA A 57 7.35 -0.75 -7.92
N ILE A 58 8.25 -0.82 -6.93
CA ILE A 58 8.24 0.03 -5.74
C ILE A 58 8.47 1.50 -6.10
N PHE A 59 9.47 1.82 -6.93
CA PHE A 59 9.71 3.20 -7.34
C PHE A 59 8.54 3.79 -8.13
N TRP A 60 7.91 3.00 -9.00
CA TRP A 60 6.69 3.42 -9.68
C TRP A 60 5.55 3.66 -8.70
N THR A 61 5.37 2.75 -7.74
CA THR A 61 4.35 2.86 -6.68
C THR A 61 4.54 4.13 -5.85
N ARG A 62 5.78 4.45 -5.43
CA ARG A 62 6.12 5.70 -4.72
C ARG A 62 5.70 6.93 -5.50
N ARG A 63 6.09 6.99 -6.77
CA ARG A 63 5.70 8.09 -7.66
C ARG A 63 4.19 8.24 -7.74
N MET A 64 3.44 7.14 -7.80
CA MET A 64 1.98 7.21 -7.73
C MET A 64 1.55 7.82 -6.40
N LEU A 65 2.02 7.35 -5.25
CA LEU A 65 1.62 7.94 -3.97
C LEU A 65 1.95 9.44 -3.86
N GLU A 66 3.11 9.89 -4.34
CA GLU A 66 3.56 11.28 -4.28
C GLU A 66 2.83 12.23 -5.24
N THR A 67 2.42 11.74 -6.42
CA THR A 67 1.78 12.57 -7.47
C THR A 67 0.26 12.69 -7.31
N GLY A 68 -0.30 12.22 -6.19
CA GLY A 68 -1.74 12.31 -5.91
C GLY A 68 -2.25 13.73 -5.70
N ASP A 69 -3.56 13.93 -5.87
CA ASP A 69 -4.22 15.23 -5.74
C ASP A 69 -3.91 15.91 -4.40
N ALA A 70 -3.11 16.98 -4.44
CA ALA A 70 -2.78 17.82 -3.28
C ALA A 70 -4.02 18.48 -2.64
N SER A 71 -5.16 18.46 -3.33
CA SER A 71 -6.44 19.04 -2.87
C SER A 71 -7.16 18.20 -1.80
N LYS A 72 -6.76 16.94 -1.58
CA LYS A 72 -7.36 16.04 -0.57
C LYS A 72 -6.57 15.91 0.74
N ASN A 73 -5.43 16.58 0.87
CA ASN A 73 -4.60 16.53 2.08
C ASN A 73 -5.02 17.56 3.16
N GLN A 74 -6.27 18.02 3.14
CA GLN A 74 -6.85 18.85 4.20
C GLN A 74 -7.81 17.98 5.02
N ASP A 75 -7.27 17.26 6.00
CA ASP A 75 -8.00 16.76 7.16
C ASP A 75 -7.42 17.42 8.41
#